data_AF-A0AA95NB04-F1
#
_entry.id   AF-A0AA95NB04-F1
#
_cell.length_a   1.000
_cell.length_b   1.000
_cell.length_c   1.000
_cell.angle_alpha   90.00
_cell.angle_beta   90.00
_cell.angle_gamma   90.00
#
_symmetry.space_group_name_H-M   'P 1'
#
loop_
_entity.id
_entity.type
_entity.pdbx_description
1 polymer ?
#
loop_
_entity_poly.entity_id
_entity_poly.type
_entity_poly.pdbx_seq_one_letter_code
_entity_poly.pdbx_strand_id
1 'polypeptide(L)'
;MQMHKLILSALAAASLVACSSTKLDEPAPVENRTPVVTAPSNGSATGAATGETKVATVDLGTQLTAAVANQRVVYFDFDSYVVKEEYRGLVEAHAKRLNNDRKVRLNLEGHTDERGGREYNLALGQKRAEAVAKSLTLIGVQTAQVEPVSFGKERPAVQGSDEAAWAKNRRVELKDK
;
A
#
# COMPACT_ATOMS: atom_id res chain seq x y z
N MET A 1 -4.80 -35.03 -50.74
CA MET A 1 -4.37 -33.60 -50.63
C MET A 1 -4.15 -33.19 -49.17
N GLN A 2 -3.30 -33.91 -48.44
CA GLN A 2 -3.14 -33.73 -46.98
C GLN A 2 -1.67 -33.82 -46.54
N MET A 3 -0.74 -33.48 -47.46
CA MET A 3 0.72 -33.51 -47.21
C MET A 3 1.40 -32.14 -47.34
N HIS A 4 0.67 -31.09 -47.71
CA HIS A 4 1.25 -29.73 -47.82
C HIS A 4 1.15 -28.92 -46.51
N LYS A 5 0.30 -29.33 -45.56
CA LYS A 5 0.16 -28.65 -44.26
C LYS A 5 1.20 -29.09 -43.21
N LEU A 6 1.93 -30.17 -43.47
CA LEU A 6 3.00 -30.65 -42.59
C LEU A 6 4.37 -30.02 -42.90
N ILE A 7 4.56 -29.47 -44.10
CA ILE A 7 5.83 -28.83 -44.50
C ILE A 7 5.92 -27.38 -44.01
N LEU A 8 4.80 -26.74 -43.64
CA LEU A 8 4.79 -25.39 -43.07
C LEU A 8 5.06 -25.35 -41.55
N SER A 9 5.38 -26.49 -40.93
CA SER A 9 5.62 -26.63 -39.49
C SER A 9 7.10 -26.76 -39.10
N ALA A 10 8.03 -26.64 -40.06
CA ALA A 10 9.46 -26.87 -39.86
C ALA A 10 10.36 -25.63 -40.00
N LEU A 11 9.81 -24.41 -40.03
CA LEU A 11 10.59 -23.19 -40.25
C LEU A 11 10.20 -22.04 -39.30
N ALA A 12 10.38 -22.26 -37.98
CA ALA A 12 10.56 -21.16 -37.01
C ALA A 12 11.16 -21.63 -35.67
N ALA A 13 11.86 -22.77 -35.65
CA ALA A 13 12.54 -23.29 -34.46
C ALA A 13 14.04 -22.91 -34.45
N ALA A 14 14.35 -21.63 -34.59
CA ALA A 14 15.74 -21.16 -34.58
C ALA A 14 15.89 -19.74 -34.04
N SER A 15 15.80 -19.58 -32.72
CA SER A 15 16.44 -18.46 -32.01
C SER A 15 16.55 -18.78 -30.51
N LEU A 16 17.43 -19.72 -30.19
CA LEU A 16 18.06 -19.83 -28.88
C LEU A 16 19.53 -19.45 -29.05
N VAL A 17 20.09 -18.80 -28.03
CA VAL A 17 21.47 -18.30 -27.89
C VAL A 17 21.66 -16.82 -28.26
N ALA A 18 21.44 -15.97 -27.25
CA ALA A 18 22.22 -14.75 -27.05
C ALA A 18 22.49 -14.59 -25.54
N CYS A 19 23.46 -15.37 -25.04
CA CYS A 19 24.13 -15.05 -23.79
C CYS A 19 25.27 -14.07 -24.13
N SER A 20 25.12 -12.80 -23.76
CA SER A 20 26.24 -11.87 -23.68
C SER A 20 26.52 -11.62 -22.20
N SER A 21 27.66 -12.12 -21.72
CA SER A 21 28.12 -11.87 -20.35
C SER A 21 28.66 -10.44 -20.25
N THR A 22 28.07 -9.63 -19.37
CA THR A 22 28.65 -8.35 -18.96
C THR A 22 29.91 -8.61 -18.14
N LYS A 23 31.04 -8.01 -18.55
CA LYS A 23 32.27 -7.98 -17.74
C LYS A 23 32.02 -7.14 -16.49
N LEU A 24 32.14 -7.75 -15.31
CA LEU A 24 32.33 -7.05 -14.05
C LEU A 24 33.82 -6.91 -13.87
N ASP A 25 34.37 -5.70 -14.03
CA ASP A 25 35.59 -5.25 -13.35
C ASP A 25 35.92 -3.82 -13.81
N GLU A 26 35.48 -2.84 -13.03
CA GLU A 26 36.17 -1.56 -12.94
C GLU A 26 36.02 -1.08 -11.49
N PRO A 27 37.06 -1.18 -10.64
CA PRO A 27 37.01 -0.61 -9.31
C PRO A 27 37.01 0.92 -9.46
N ALA A 28 35.88 1.55 -9.14
CA ALA A 28 35.80 2.99 -8.98
C ALA A 28 36.85 3.46 -7.96
N PRO A 29 37.52 4.60 -8.19
CA PRO A 29 38.45 5.16 -7.20
C PRO A 29 37.68 5.47 -5.91
N VAL A 30 38.01 4.76 -4.83
CA VAL A 30 37.58 5.13 -3.48
C VAL A 30 38.43 6.30 -3.01
N GLU A 31 37.87 7.51 -3.07
CA GLU A 31 38.46 8.69 -2.45
C GLU A 31 38.17 8.67 -0.94
N ASN A 32 39.21 8.39 -0.15
CA ASN A 32 39.15 8.52 1.30
C ASN A 32 39.13 10.00 1.70
N ARG A 33 37.97 10.50 2.10
CA ARG A 33 37.87 11.76 2.83
C ARG A 33 38.08 11.50 4.32
N THR A 34 39.32 11.67 4.76
CA THR A 34 39.63 11.85 6.19
C THR A 34 38.90 13.08 6.72
N PRO A 35 38.08 12.98 7.77
CA PRO A 35 37.52 14.15 8.42
C PRO A 35 38.67 14.89 9.12
N VAL A 36 38.92 16.13 8.72
CA VAL A 36 39.71 17.07 9.51
C VAL A 36 38.89 17.38 10.75
N VAL A 37 39.33 16.84 11.89
CA VAL A 37 38.82 17.26 13.20
C VAL A 37 39.37 18.65 13.46
N THR A 38 38.56 19.66 13.17
CA THR A 38 38.79 21.02 13.67
C THR A 38 38.42 21.03 15.15
N ALA A 39 39.42 21.17 16.01
CA ALA A 39 39.22 21.35 17.45
C ALA A 39 38.32 22.59 17.72
N PRO A 40 37.41 22.55 18.69
CA PRO A 40 36.66 23.74 19.07
C PRO A 40 37.60 24.70 19.81
N SER A 41 37.81 25.88 19.23
CA SER A 41 38.37 27.02 19.94
C SER A 41 37.35 27.55 20.94
N ASN A 42 37.72 27.53 22.22
CA ASN A 42 36.99 28.17 23.32
C ASN A 42 36.73 29.65 23.00
N GLY A 43 35.48 29.97 22.71
CA GLY A 43 34.96 31.33 22.75
C GLY A 43 34.08 31.48 23.99
N SER A 44 34.64 32.03 25.06
CA SER A 44 33.87 32.50 26.22
C SER A 44 32.91 33.61 25.76
N ALA A 45 31.62 33.34 25.85
CA ALA A 45 30.58 34.35 25.83
C ALA A 45 29.67 34.13 27.04
N THR A 46 29.59 35.18 27.83
CA THR A 46 28.95 35.29 29.13
C THR A 46 27.43 35.36 29.01
N GLY A 47 26.72 34.54 29.78
CA GLY A 47 25.34 34.77 30.22
C GLY A 47 24.22 34.17 29.36
N ALA A 48 23.59 33.09 29.84
CA ALA A 48 22.17 32.82 29.67
C ALA A 48 21.73 31.68 30.61
N ALA A 49 20.52 31.82 31.13
CA ALA A 49 19.86 30.98 32.11
C ALA A 49 19.98 29.46 31.86
N THR A 50 20.11 28.73 32.97
CA THR A 50 19.87 27.28 33.09
C THR A 50 18.41 26.97 32.79
N GLY A 51 18.01 27.04 31.52
CA GLY A 51 16.76 26.47 31.05
C GLY A 51 16.96 24.98 30.82
N GLU A 52 16.46 24.15 31.72
CA GLU A 52 16.31 22.72 31.46
C GLU A 52 15.57 22.58 30.12
N THR A 53 16.26 22.09 29.10
CA THR A 53 15.63 21.77 27.83
C THR A 53 14.79 20.52 28.07
N LYS A 54 13.53 20.72 28.48
CA LYS A 54 12.58 19.63 28.67
C LYS A 54 12.25 19.04 27.30
N VAL A 55 12.97 17.99 26.91
CA VAL A 55 12.68 17.24 25.69
C VAL A 55 11.29 16.65 25.86
N ALA A 56 10.32 17.17 25.11
CA ALA A 56 8.97 16.60 25.09
C ALA A 56 9.05 15.21 24.46
N THR A 57 8.62 14.19 25.20
CA THR A 57 8.49 12.83 24.66
C THR A 57 7.36 12.82 23.63
N VAL A 58 7.69 12.52 22.37
CA VAL A 58 6.71 12.37 21.30
C VAL A 58 6.10 10.97 21.39
N ASP A 59 4.79 10.89 21.62
CA ASP A 59 4.05 9.64 21.47
C ASP A 59 3.70 9.41 20.00
N LEU A 60 4.50 8.58 19.34
CA LEU A 60 4.34 8.24 17.94
C LEU A 60 3.00 7.51 17.67
N GLY A 61 2.49 6.74 18.64
CA GLY A 61 1.26 5.97 18.46
C GLY A 61 0.02 6.85 18.31
N THR A 62 -0.09 7.88 19.14
CA THR A 62 -1.17 8.88 19.05
C THR A 62 -1.07 9.72 17.78
N GLN A 63 0.15 10.10 17.38
CA GLN A 63 0.36 10.81 16.11
C GLN A 63 -0.04 9.99 14.89
N LEU A 64 0.34 8.71 14.82
CA LEU A 64 -0.03 7.82 13.72
C LEU A 64 -1.54 7.56 13.66
N THR A 65 -2.19 7.47 14.83
CA THR A 65 -3.65 7.32 14.89
C THR A 65 -4.37 8.58 14.41
N ALA A 66 -3.89 9.77 14.79
CA ALA A 66 -4.43 11.02 14.29
C ALA A 66 -4.23 11.18 12.77
N ALA A 67 -3.09 10.75 12.23
CA ALA A 67 -2.77 10.84 10.81
C ALA A 67 -3.75 10.08 9.91
N VAL A 68 -4.34 8.97 10.39
CA VAL A 68 -5.26 8.14 9.59
C VAL A 68 -6.74 8.43 9.82
N ALA A 69 -7.08 9.37 10.72
CA ALA A 69 -8.45 9.54 11.21
C ALA A 69 -9.45 9.88 10.09
N ASN A 70 -9.02 10.66 9.10
CA ASN A 70 -9.88 11.16 8.01
C ASN A 70 -9.77 10.36 6.71
N GLN A 71 -8.85 9.41 6.61
CA GLN A 71 -8.56 8.66 5.38
C GLN A 71 -8.77 7.17 5.62
N ARG A 72 -10.04 6.75 5.64
CA ARG A 72 -10.44 5.38 6.01
C ARG A 72 -11.26 4.67 4.93
N VAL A 73 -11.30 5.21 3.72
CA VAL A 73 -12.10 4.67 2.62
C VAL A 73 -11.28 4.58 1.34
N VAL A 74 -11.33 3.42 0.69
CA VAL A 74 -10.74 3.17 -0.64
C VAL A 74 -11.91 2.98 -1.61
N TYR A 75 -12.00 3.77 -2.68
CA TYR A 75 -13.05 3.63 -3.69
C TYR A 75 -12.57 2.84 -4.91
N PHE A 76 -13.52 2.25 -5.62
CA PHE A 76 -13.25 1.38 -6.76
C PHE A 76 -14.08 1.77 -7.98
N ASP A 77 -13.52 1.50 -9.15
CA ASP A 77 -14.23 1.61 -10.42
C ASP A 77 -15.32 0.54 -10.53
N PHE A 78 -16.20 0.73 -11.51
CA PHE A 78 -17.23 -0.27 -11.82
C PHE A 78 -16.58 -1.62 -12.13
N ASP A 79 -17.16 -2.67 -11.55
CA ASP A 79 -16.74 -4.06 -11.71
C ASP A 79 -15.25 -4.35 -11.45
N SER A 80 -14.59 -3.50 -10.66
CA SER A 80 -13.16 -3.60 -10.35
C SER A 80 -12.91 -3.84 -8.87
N TYR A 81 -11.83 -4.56 -8.58
CA TYR A 81 -11.21 -4.69 -7.26
C TYR A 81 -9.76 -4.19 -7.24
N VAL A 82 -9.33 -3.47 -8.28
CA VAL A 82 -7.99 -2.90 -8.35
C VAL A 82 -7.91 -1.71 -7.38
N VAL A 83 -6.95 -1.78 -6.46
CA VAL A 83 -6.64 -0.64 -5.57
C VAL A 83 -5.84 0.37 -6.40
N LYS A 84 -6.42 1.55 -6.62
CA LYS A 84 -5.79 2.62 -7.40
C LYS A 84 -4.59 3.22 -6.67
N GLU A 85 -3.61 3.70 -7.44
CA GLU A 85 -2.35 4.27 -6.92
C GLU A 85 -2.59 5.49 -6.02
N GLU A 86 -3.65 6.26 -6.26
CA GLU A 86 -4.05 7.39 -5.41
C GLU A 86 -4.27 6.99 -3.93
N TYR A 87 -4.58 5.72 -3.64
CA TYR A 87 -4.75 5.21 -2.28
C TYR A 87 -3.48 4.66 -1.66
N ARG A 88 -2.35 4.67 -2.38
CA ARG A 88 -1.08 4.18 -1.85
C ARG A 88 -0.69 4.88 -0.54
N GLY A 89 -0.78 6.21 -0.50
CA GLY A 89 -0.46 6.98 0.71
C GLY A 89 -1.37 6.64 1.90
N LEU A 90 -2.65 6.39 1.65
CA LEU A 90 -3.60 5.93 2.67
C LEU A 90 -3.18 4.56 3.21
N VAL A 91 -2.92 3.61 2.32
CA VAL A 91 -2.50 2.25 2.70
C VAL A 91 -1.19 2.27 3.49
N GLU A 92 -0.20 3.06 3.06
CA GLU A 92 1.07 3.22 3.76
C GLU A 92 0.90 3.85 5.16
N ALA A 93 0.03 4.85 5.31
CA ALA A 93 -0.23 5.48 6.60
C ALA A 93 -0.87 4.50 7.60
N HIS A 94 -1.86 3.71 7.16
CA HIS A 94 -2.44 2.66 8.00
C HIS A 94 -1.42 1.56 8.32
N ALA A 95 -0.61 1.13 7.35
CA ALA A 95 0.41 0.13 7.62
C ALA A 95 1.45 0.61 8.65
N LYS A 96 1.88 1.87 8.60
CA LYS A 96 2.76 2.45 9.63
C LYS A 96 2.13 2.36 11.02
N ARG A 97 0.85 2.71 11.15
CA ARG A 97 0.11 2.60 12.42
C ARG A 97 0.06 1.15 12.92
N LEU A 98 -0.32 0.20 12.07
CA LEU A 98 -0.41 -1.22 12.44
C LEU A 98 0.96 -1.82 12.76
N ASN A 99 2.01 -1.37 12.07
CA ASN A 99 3.36 -1.85 12.32
C ASN A 99 3.97 -1.29 13.61
N ASN A 100 3.58 -0.08 14.00
CA ASN A 100 3.98 0.54 15.25
C ASN A 100 3.30 -0.11 16.47
N ASP A 101 2.02 -0.51 16.34
CA ASP A 101 1.29 -1.19 17.41
C ASP A 101 0.62 -2.49 16.93
N ARG A 102 1.20 -3.62 17.35
CA ARG A 102 0.71 -4.97 17.03
C ARG A 102 -0.64 -5.32 17.65
N LYS A 103 -1.12 -4.53 18.62
CA LYS A 103 -2.45 -4.70 19.22
C LYS A 103 -3.55 -4.09 18.36
N VAL A 104 -3.23 -3.11 17.51
CA VAL A 104 -4.20 -2.50 16.60
C VAL A 104 -4.59 -3.50 15.52
N ARG A 105 -5.90 -3.64 15.32
CA ARG A 105 -6.50 -4.50 14.30
C ARG A 105 -7.54 -3.73 13.49
N LEU A 106 -7.67 -4.07 12.22
CA LEU A 106 -8.63 -3.47 11.31
C LEU A 106 -9.57 -4.50 10.70
N ASN A 107 -10.86 -4.18 10.65
CA ASN A 107 -11.82 -4.79 9.74
C ASN A 107 -11.81 -4.00 8.42
N LEU A 108 -11.64 -4.71 7.32
CA LEU A 108 -11.67 -4.16 5.97
C LEU A 108 -13.03 -4.52 5.35
N GLU A 109 -13.99 -3.61 5.47
CA GLU A 109 -15.38 -3.84 5.09
C GLU A 109 -15.57 -3.51 3.61
N GLY A 110 -15.75 -4.53 2.77
CA GLY A 110 -15.93 -4.40 1.32
C GLY A 110 -17.40 -4.25 0.91
N HIS A 111 -17.69 -3.20 0.15
CA HIS A 111 -19.02 -2.82 -0.32
C HIS A 111 -19.06 -2.69 -1.85
N THR A 112 -20.27 -2.81 -2.39
CA THR A 112 -20.56 -2.65 -3.82
C THR A 112 -21.74 -1.71 -4.02
N ASP A 113 -21.93 -1.27 -5.27
CA ASP A 113 -23.20 -0.68 -5.67
C ASP A 113 -24.29 -1.75 -5.86
N GLU A 114 -25.51 -1.33 -6.15
CA GLU A 114 -26.68 -2.21 -6.14
C GLU A 114 -26.80 -3.14 -7.36
N ARG A 115 -26.03 -2.86 -8.43
CA ARG A 115 -26.15 -3.54 -9.72
C ARG A 115 -25.65 -4.99 -9.61
N GLY A 116 -26.36 -5.91 -10.24
CA GLY A 116 -26.03 -7.34 -10.21
C GLY A 116 -26.64 -8.13 -9.03
N GLY A 117 -26.38 -9.44 -8.99
CA GLY A 117 -26.92 -10.35 -7.98
C GLY A 117 -26.34 -10.12 -6.57
N ARG A 118 -26.99 -10.66 -5.55
CA ARG A 118 -26.54 -10.56 -4.14
C ARG A 118 -25.20 -11.27 -3.94
N GLU A 119 -25.13 -12.51 -4.39
CA GLU A 119 -23.98 -13.41 -4.28
C GLU A 119 -22.79 -12.87 -5.07
N TYR A 120 -23.06 -12.31 -6.25
CA TYR A 120 -22.06 -11.63 -7.08
C TYR A 120 -21.41 -10.47 -6.31
N ASN A 121 -22.24 -9.59 -5.75
CA ASN A 121 -21.78 -8.42 -5.02
C ASN A 121 -21.07 -8.79 -3.70
N LEU A 122 -21.51 -9.85 -3.03
CA LEU A 122 -20.82 -10.38 -1.86
C LEU A 122 -19.41 -10.86 -2.24
N ALA A 123 -19.27 -11.60 -3.34
CA ALA A 123 -17.96 -12.05 -3.82
C ALA A 123 -17.07 -10.88 -4.29
N LEU A 124 -17.63 -9.89 -5.01
CA LEU A 124 -16.87 -8.72 -5.47
C LEU A 124 -16.42 -7.84 -4.29
N GLY A 125 -17.30 -7.59 -3.31
CA GLY A 125 -16.94 -6.87 -2.10
C GLY A 125 -15.85 -7.60 -1.31
N GLN A 126 -15.88 -8.94 -1.26
CA GLN A 126 -14.84 -9.73 -0.61
C GLN A 126 -13.49 -9.58 -1.33
N LYS A 127 -13.48 -9.67 -2.67
CA LYS A 127 -12.26 -9.45 -3.48
C LYS A 127 -11.66 -8.06 -3.26
N ARG A 128 -12.50 -7.02 -3.11
CA ARG A 128 -12.04 -5.65 -2.81
C ARG A 128 -11.38 -5.57 -1.43
N ALA A 129 -12.03 -6.11 -0.40
CA ALA A 129 -11.49 -6.14 0.95
C ALA A 129 -10.14 -6.90 1.00
N GLU A 130 -10.06 -8.04 0.33
CA GLU A 130 -8.83 -8.82 0.19
C GLU A 130 -7.74 -8.09 -0.59
N ALA A 131 -8.09 -7.32 -1.62
CA ALA A 131 -7.11 -6.52 -2.36
C ALA A 131 -6.46 -5.46 -1.46
N VAL A 132 -7.24 -4.76 -0.64
CA VAL A 132 -6.71 -3.81 0.35
C VAL A 132 -5.88 -4.53 1.42
N ALA A 133 -6.35 -5.68 1.91
CA ALA A 133 -5.60 -6.51 2.86
C ALA A 133 -4.24 -6.91 2.29
N LYS A 134 -4.21 -7.39 1.03
CA LYS A 134 -2.99 -7.74 0.32
C LYS A 134 -2.04 -6.55 0.24
N SER A 135 -2.52 -5.38 -0.16
CA SER A 135 -1.71 -4.16 -0.21
C SER A 135 -1.08 -3.82 1.15
N LEU A 136 -1.81 -3.96 2.26
CA LEU A 136 -1.28 -3.77 3.62
C LEU A 136 -0.23 -4.85 3.99
N THR A 137 -0.50 -6.10 3.69
CA THR A 137 0.43 -7.21 4.04
C THR A 137 1.72 -7.16 3.22
N LEU A 138 1.67 -6.69 1.97
CA LEU A 138 2.85 -6.51 1.11
C LEU A 138 3.85 -5.49 1.69
N ILE A 139 3.37 -4.56 2.52
CA ILE A 139 4.20 -3.56 3.22
C ILE A 139 4.40 -3.90 4.71
N GLY A 140 4.25 -5.18 5.07
CA GLY A 140 4.71 -5.73 6.35
C GLY A 140 3.67 -5.78 7.47
N VAL A 141 2.40 -5.40 7.21
CA VAL A 141 1.32 -5.61 8.18
C VAL A 141 1.09 -7.11 8.37
N GLN A 142 1.00 -7.57 9.62
CA GLN A 142 0.72 -8.97 9.89
C GLN A 142 -0.72 -9.32 9.52
N THR A 143 -0.93 -10.47 8.89
CA THR A 143 -2.28 -10.95 8.50
C THR A 143 -3.24 -11.00 9.69
N ALA A 144 -2.76 -11.31 10.89
CA ALA A 144 -3.59 -11.32 12.12
C ALA A 144 -4.11 -9.93 12.54
N GLN A 145 -3.59 -8.84 11.98
CA GLN A 145 -4.04 -7.48 12.27
C GLN A 145 -5.12 -6.98 11.30
N VAL A 146 -5.43 -7.72 10.23
CA VAL A 146 -6.40 -7.29 9.21
C VAL A 146 -7.40 -8.39 8.91
N GLU A 147 -8.68 -8.05 8.92
CA GLU A 147 -9.77 -8.99 8.65
C GLU A 147 -10.63 -8.49 7.48
N PRO A 148 -10.50 -9.09 6.28
CA PRO A 148 -11.32 -8.72 5.13
C PRO A 148 -12.72 -9.36 5.23
N VAL A 149 -13.75 -8.52 5.21
CA VAL A 149 -15.16 -8.93 5.30
C VAL A 149 -15.97 -8.23 4.22
N SER A 150 -16.94 -8.90 3.62
CA SER A 150 -17.85 -8.28 2.65
C SER A 150 -19.27 -8.10 3.18
N PHE A 151 -19.85 -6.94 2.86
CA PHE A 151 -21.29 -6.69 2.98
C PHE A 151 -22.00 -6.63 1.61
N GLY A 152 -21.26 -6.84 0.52
CA GLY A 152 -21.77 -6.65 -0.84
C GLY A 152 -22.55 -5.34 -0.98
N LYS A 153 -23.79 -5.45 -1.44
CA LYS A 153 -24.70 -4.31 -1.64
C LYS A 153 -25.65 -4.03 -0.48
N GLU A 154 -25.52 -4.74 0.64
CA GLU A 154 -26.49 -4.71 1.74
C GLU A 154 -26.33 -3.49 2.67
N ARG A 155 -25.17 -2.80 2.61
CA ARG A 155 -24.85 -1.63 3.43
C ARG A 155 -24.37 -0.46 2.55
N PRO A 156 -25.26 0.17 1.78
CA PRO A 156 -24.91 1.33 0.96
C PRO A 156 -24.53 2.53 1.85
N ALA A 157 -23.51 3.29 1.44
CA ALA A 157 -23.20 4.59 2.06
C ALA A 157 -24.19 5.66 1.63
N VAL A 158 -24.64 5.60 0.38
CA VAL A 158 -25.60 6.54 -0.20
C VAL A 158 -26.68 5.75 -0.92
N GLN A 159 -27.94 6.08 -0.62
CA GLN A 159 -29.08 5.52 -1.35
C GLN A 159 -29.21 6.21 -2.71
N GLY A 160 -29.56 5.45 -3.74
CA GLY A 160 -29.78 5.99 -5.08
C GLY A 160 -29.32 5.05 -6.19
N SER A 161 -29.92 5.24 -7.36
CA SER A 161 -29.73 4.42 -8.56
C SER A 161 -29.10 5.21 -9.70
N ASP A 162 -28.06 5.99 -9.37
CA ASP A 162 -27.28 6.78 -10.31
C ASP A 162 -25.78 6.62 -10.04
N GLU A 163 -24.95 7.05 -11.00
CA GLU A 163 -23.50 6.89 -10.89
C GLU A 163 -22.89 7.67 -9.72
N ALA A 164 -23.51 8.77 -9.28
CA ALA A 164 -23.04 9.55 -8.14
C ALA A 164 -23.20 8.77 -6.83
N ALA A 165 -24.29 8.02 -6.66
CA ALA A 165 -24.51 7.11 -5.54
C ALA A 165 -23.64 5.85 -5.68
N TRP A 166 -23.61 5.23 -6.87
CA TRP A 166 -22.86 4.00 -7.10
C TRP A 166 -21.36 4.17 -6.85
N ALA A 167 -20.76 5.27 -7.31
CA ALA A 167 -19.34 5.55 -7.08
C ALA A 167 -18.98 5.62 -5.59
N LYS A 168 -19.88 6.16 -4.76
CA LYS A 168 -19.69 6.20 -3.30
C LYS A 168 -19.90 4.85 -2.64
N ASN A 169 -20.72 3.97 -3.23
CA ASN A 169 -21.02 2.65 -2.69
C ASN A 169 -19.95 1.60 -3.01
N ARG A 170 -19.22 1.75 -4.13
CA ARG A 170 -18.08 0.91 -4.50
C ARG A 170 -16.85 1.25 -3.67
N ARG A 171 -16.75 0.70 -2.46
CA ARG A 171 -15.69 1.06 -1.51
C ARG A 171 -15.25 -0.06 -0.59
N VAL A 172 -14.11 0.13 0.07
CA VAL A 172 -13.70 -0.59 1.27
C VAL A 172 -13.50 0.41 2.40
N GLU A 173 -14.09 0.14 3.57
CA GLU A 173 -13.88 0.93 4.78
C GLU A 173 -12.88 0.25 5.72
N LEU A 174 -11.93 1.02 6.27
CA LEU A 174 -10.93 0.57 7.23
C LEU A 174 -11.39 0.93 8.65
N LYS A 175 -12.00 -0.03 9.35
CA LYS A 175 -12.57 0.15 10.70
C LYS A 175 -11.64 -0.45 11.75
N ASP A 176 -11.49 0.21 12.90
CA ASP A 176 -10.84 -0.42 14.05
C ASP A 176 -11.73 -1.54 14.60
N LYS A 177 -11.12 -2.65 15.04
CA LYS A 177 -11.80 -3.78 15.66
C LYS A 177 -11.87 -3.65 17.18
#